data_AF-A0ABD5BW16-F1
#
_entry.id   AF-A0ABD5BW16-F1
#
_cell.length_a   1.000
_cell.length_b   1.000
_cell.length_c   1.000
_cell.angle_alpha   90.00
_cell.angle_beta   90.00
_cell.angle_gamma   90.00
#
_symmetry.space_group_name_H-M   'P 1'
#
loop_
_entity.id
_entity.type
_entity.pdbx_description
1 polymer ?
#
loop_
_entity_poly.entity_id
_entity_poly.type
_entity_poly.pdbx_seq_one_letter_code
_entity_poly.pdbx_strand_id
1 'polypeptide(L)' 'SHNLDDAARIAPRTLLVVDGRIYYDGPTQALLDGSAPEARVLGISGKA' A
#
# COMPACT_ATOMS: atom_id res chain seq x y z
N SER A 1 -10.69 2.11 7.75
CA SER A 1 -10.75 2.41 6.30
C SER A 1 -10.38 1.15 5.55
N HIS A 2 -11.24 0.62 4.68
CA HIS A 2 -10.90 -0.49 3.76
C HIS A 2 -10.60 0.02 2.34
N ASN A 3 -10.43 1.33 2.18
CA ASN A 3 -10.20 1.97 0.90
C ASN A 3 -8.81 2.62 0.88
N LEU A 4 -7.93 2.12 0.03
CA LEU A 4 -6.55 2.58 -0.08
C LEU A 4 -6.47 3.97 -0.75
N ASP A 5 -7.41 4.28 -1.65
CA ASP A 5 -7.51 5.60 -2.29
C ASP A 5 -7.85 6.70 -1.28
N ASP A 6 -8.75 6.42 -0.33
CA ASP A 6 -9.04 7.34 0.76
C ASP A 6 -7.83 7.47 1.70
N ALA A 7 -7.11 6.38 1.95
CA ALA A 7 -5.90 6.41 2.74
C ALA A 7 -4.84 7.33 2.13
N ALA A 8 -4.67 7.34 0.81
CA ALA A 8 -3.72 8.23 0.15
C ALA A 8 -4.09 9.72 0.23
N ARG A 9 -5.39 10.03 0.31
CA ARG A 9 -5.86 11.41 0.52
C ARG A 9 -5.62 11.90 1.96
N ILE A 10 -5.65 10.99 2.93
CA ILE A 10 -5.59 11.31 4.36
C ILE A 10 -4.15 11.20 4.90
N ALA A 11 -3.38 10.23 4.40
CA ALA A 11 -2.07 9.88 4.91
C ALA A 11 -1.07 9.63 3.76
N PRO A 12 -0.01 10.45 3.65
CA PRO A 12 1.00 10.27 2.60
C PRO A 12 1.87 9.02 2.83
N ARG A 13 1.87 8.46 4.04
CA ARG A 13 2.60 7.25 4.40
C ARG A 13 1.66 6.19 4.95
N THR A 14 1.97 4.93 4.67
CA THR A 14 1.22 3.75 5.11
C THR A 14 2.17 2.68 5.65
N LEU A 15 1.74 2.05 6.74
CA LEU A 15 2.30 0.80 7.26
C LEU A 15 1.36 -0.35 6.85
N LEU A 16 1.85 -1.28 6.05
CA LEU A 16 1.13 -2.50 5.72
C LEU A 16 1.51 -3.59 6.73
N VAL A 17 0.51 -4.09 7.45
CA VAL A 17 0.68 -5.19 8.41
C VAL A 17 -0.07 -6.41 7.89
N VAL A 18 0.65 -7.53 7.79
CA VAL A 18 0.12 -8.84 7.34
C VAL A 18 0.52 -9.86 8.40
N ASP A 19 -0.45 -10.62 8.91
CA ASP A 19 -0.25 -11.62 9.97
C ASP A 19 0.54 -11.09 11.18
N GLY A 20 0.28 -9.85 11.58
CA GLY A 20 0.92 -9.20 12.71
C GLY A 20 2.37 -8.75 12.48
N ARG A 21 2.86 -8.80 11.23
CA ARG A 21 4.20 -8.31 10.85
C ARG A 21 4.09 -7.12 9.92
N ILE A 22 5.00 -6.16 10.06
CA ILE A 22 5.12 -5.05 9.11
C ILE A 22 5.77 -5.60 7.84
N TYR A 23 5.02 -5.56 6.74
CA TYR A 23 5.50 -5.95 5.41
C TYR A 23 5.99 -4.74 4.62
N TYR A 24 5.41 -3.56 4.86
CA TYR A 24 5.79 -2.34 4.17
C TYR A 24 5.64 -1.12 5.09
N ASP A 25 6.57 -0.18 4.98
CA ASP A 25 6.50 1.15 5.57
C ASP A 25 7.02 2.17 4.55
N GLY A 26 6.11 2.97 3.99
CA GLY A 26 6.50 3.91 2.95
C GLY A 26 5.34 4.73 2.40
N PRO A 27 5.55 5.41 1.26
CA PRO A 27 4.50 6.18 0.60
C PRO A 27 3.25 5.35 0.31
N THR A 28 2.07 5.88 0.65
CA THR A 28 0.79 5.22 0.33
C THR A 28 0.61 5.08 -1.18
N GLN A 29 1.10 6.06 -1.93
CA GLN A 29 1.02 6.08 -3.39
C GLN A 29 1.73 4.90 -4.05
N ALA A 30 2.85 4.43 -3.48
CA ALA A 30 3.62 3.32 -4.05
C ALA A 30 2.89 1.98 -3.95
N LEU A 31 1.99 1.83 -2.95
CA LEU A 31 1.08 0.69 -2.88
C LEU A 31 -0.06 0.82 -3.90
N LEU A 32 -0.57 2.03 -4.12
CA LEU A 32 -1.66 2.30 -5.08
C LEU A 32 -1.25 2.12 -6.54
N ASP A 33 -0.07 2.61 -6.93
CA ASP A 33 0.42 2.51 -8.31
C ASP A 33 1.11 1.16 -8.60
N GLY A 34 1.33 0.34 -7.56
CA GLY A 34 1.97 -0.96 -7.66
C GLY A 34 3.48 -0.90 -7.90
N SER A 35 4.12 0.25 -7.69
CA SER A 35 5.59 0.39 -7.73
C SER A 35 6.27 -0.27 -6.54
N ALA A 36 5.60 -0.36 -5.39
CA ALA A 36 6.04 -1.17 -4.26
C ALA A 36 5.72 -2.65 -4.51
N PRO A 37 6.70 -3.57 -4.40
CA PRO A 37 6.46 -4.99 -4.64
C PRO A 37 5.42 -5.60 -3.69
N GLU A 38 5.25 -5.02 -2.49
CA GLU A 38 4.27 -5.40 -1.48
C GLU A 38 2.83 -5.04 -1.85
N ALA A 39 2.62 -4.16 -2.84
CA ALA A 39 1.30 -3.87 -3.40
C ALA A 39 0.59 -5.13 -3.90
N ARG A 40 1.36 -6.16 -4.31
CA ARG A 40 0.83 -7.47 -4.71
C ARG A 40 0.05 -8.17 -3.62
N VAL A 41 0.37 -7.93 -2.34
CA VAL A 41 -0.40 -8.45 -1.19
C VAL A 41 -1.81 -7.86 -1.16
N LEU A 42 -1.96 -6.62 -1.64
CA LEU A 42 -3.24 -5.93 -1.77
C LEU A 42 -3.97 -6.25 -3.09
N GLY A 43 -3.44 -7.19 -3.89
CA GLY A 43 -3.97 -7.52 -5.21
C GLY A 43 -3.65 -6.46 -6.29
N ILE A 44 -2.80 -5.48 -5.98
CA ILE A 44 -2.41 -4.43 -6.90
C ILE A 44 -1.14 -4.89 -7.63
N SER A 45 -1.22 -4.97 -8.95
CA SER A 45 -0.08 -5.28 -9.82
C SER A 45 0.36 -4.00 -10.51
N GLY A 46 1.64 -3.64 -10.38
CA GLY A 46 2.19 -2.45 -11.02
C GLY A 46 1.96 -2.48 -12.53
N LYS A 47 1.65 -1.32 -13.09
CA LYS A 47 1.69 -1.14 -14.55
C LYS A 47 3.15 -1.27 -14.98
N ALA A 48 3.43 -2.28 -15.80
CA ALA A 48 4.72 -2.43 -16.49
C ALA A 48 5.01 -1.21 -17.37
#